data_AF-A0A8H6M5P1-F1
#
_entry.id   AF-A0A8H6M5P1-F1
#
_cell.length_a   1.000
_cell.length_b   1.000
_cell.length_c   1.000
_cell.angle_alpha   90.00
_cell.angle_beta   90.00
_cell.angle_gamma   90.00
#
_symmetry.space_group_name_H-M   'P 1'
#
loop_
_entity.id
_entity.type
_entity.pdbx_description
1 polymer ?
#
loop_
_entity_poly.entity_id
_entity_poly.type
_entity_poly.pdbx_seq_one_letter_code
_entity_poly.pdbx_strand_id
1 'polypeptide(L)'
;MDAPPQTTPVEEIINGRINALPTELLITIFLLCTSSQEFKLNVLDCAQAPASLTQVCNRWRTIALGQGELWNWINISLVDGGQFIPNIRV
;
A
#
# COMPACT_ATOMS: atom_id res chain seq x y z
N MET A 1 -18.23 -16.00 25.46
CA MET A 1 -17.52 -15.01 26.29
C MET A 1 -16.10 -14.99 25.78
N ASP A 2 -15.87 -14.23 24.71
CA ASP A 2 -14.54 -14.07 24.11
C ASP A 2 -13.99 -12.72 24.63
N ALA A 3 -12.81 -12.74 25.23
CA ALA A 3 -12.21 -11.54 25.80
C ALA A 3 -11.81 -10.58 24.66
N PRO A 4 -12.02 -9.25 24.80
CA PRO A 4 -11.61 -8.30 23.77
C PRO A 4 -10.09 -8.41 23.52
N PRO A 5 -9.63 -8.32 22.26
CA PRO A 5 -8.22 -8.45 21.94
C PRO A 5 -7.43 -7.35 22.65
N GLN A 6 -6.54 -7.77 23.54
CA GLN A 6 -5.65 -6.87 24.28
C GLN A 6 -4.63 -6.31 23.28
N THR A 7 -4.85 -5.11 22.78
CA THR A 7 -3.92 -4.38 21.95
C THR A 7 -2.64 -4.16 22.75
N THR A 8 -1.55 -4.77 22.33
CA THR A 8 -0.28 -4.74 23.06
C THR A 8 0.33 -3.33 22.98
N PRO A 9 0.94 -2.82 24.07
CA PRO A 9 1.42 -1.42 24.16
C PRO A 9 2.50 -1.06 23.12
N VAL A 10 3.11 -2.05 22.47
CA VAL A 10 4.10 -1.85 21.40
C VAL A 10 3.49 -1.32 20.10
N GLU A 11 2.28 -1.76 19.74
CA GLU A 11 1.59 -1.35 18.51
C GLU A 11 1.26 0.15 18.55
N GLU A 12 0.81 0.63 19.70
CA GLU A 12 0.41 2.03 19.91
C GLU A 12 1.62 2.98 19.83
N ILE A 13 2.76 2.57 20.41
CA ILE A 13 4.02 3.33 20.39
C ILE A 13 4.56 3.44 18.95
N ILE A 14 4.50 2.35 18.18
CA ILE A 14 4.97 2.32 16.79
C ILE A 14 4.09 3.24 15.92
N ASN A 15 2.77 3.15 16.08
CA ASN A 15 1.83 3.94 15.31
C ASN A 15 1.99 5.45 15.58
N GLY A 16 2.27 5.84 16.83
CA GLY A 16 2.56 7.24 17.18
C GLY A 16 3.81 7.80 16.49
N ARG A 17 4.88 7.00 16.36
CA ARG A 17 6.16 7.44 15.77
C ARG A 17 6.11 7.51 14.26
N ILE A 18 5.45 6.55 13.61
CA ILE A 18 5.28 6.56 12.16
C ILE A 18 4.42 7.76 11.72
N ASN A 19 3.39 8.11 12.49
CA ASN A 19 2.56 9.28 12.21
C ASN A 19 3.27 10.62 12.48
N ALA A 20 4.42 10.62 13.16
CA ALA A 20 5.26 11.81 13.36
C ALA A 20 6.22 12.09 12.20
N LEU A 21 6.39 11.14 11.26
CA LEU A 21 7.25 11.36 10.10
C LEU A 21 6.70 12.48 9.20
N PRO A 22 7.54 13.38 8.68
CA PRO A 22 7.17 14.32 7.63
C PRO A 22 6.59 13.60 6.41
N THR A 23 5.69 14.28 5.71
CA THR A 23 5.02 13.73 4.52
C THR A 23 6.01 13.33 3.43
N GLU A 24 7.07 14.11 3.21
CA GLU A 24 8.10 13.82 2.20
C GLU A 24 8.84 12.50 2.47
N LEU A 25 9.12 12.20 3.74
CA LEU A 25 9.78 10.94 4.12
C LEU A 25 8.84 9.74 3.93
N LEU A 26 7.55 9.89 4.26
CA LEU A 26 6.56 8.86 3.98
C LEU A 26 6.44 8.57 2.48
N ILE A 27 6.41 9.60 1.64
CA ILE A 27 6.37 9.44 0.17
C ILE A 27 7.60 8.69 -0.31
N THR A 28 8.78 9.06 0.17
CA THR A 28 10.04 8.38 -0.19
C THR A 28 10.00 6.91 0.17
N ILE A 29 9.53 6.57 1.37
CA ILE A 29 9.36 5.17 1.80
C ILE A 29 8.39 4.44 0.87
N PHE A 30 7.25 5.04 0.55
CA PHE A 30 6.25 4.41 -0.33
C PHE A 30 6.80 4.13 -1.73
N LEU A 31 7.58 5.05 -2.29
CA LEU A 31 8.23 4.90 -3.59
C LEU A 31 9.27 3.77 -3.58
N LEU A 32 10.04 3.64 -2.49
CA LEU A 32 10.99 2.54 -2.33
C LEU A 32 10.28 1.19 -2.22
N CYS A 33 9.14 1.13 -1.53
CA CYS A 33 8.35 -0.10 -1.42
C CYS A 33 7.76 -0.57 -2.76
N THR A 34 7.48 0.37 -3.68
CA THR A 34 6.89 0.08 -5.01
C THR A 34 7.94 -0.13 -6.10
N SER A 35 9.15 0.38 -5.93
CA SER A 35 10.25 0.27 -6.91
C SER A 35 10.98 -1.08 -6.89
N SER A 36 10.77 -1.89 -5.86
CA SER A 36 11.35 -3.23 -5.77
C SER A 36 10.73 -4.13 -6.84
N GLN A 37 11.53 -4.42 -7.87
CA GLN A 37 11.22 -5.13 -9.12
C GLN A 37 10.52 -6.51 -8.96
N GLU A 38 10.47 -7.03 -7.72
CA GLU A 38 9.80 -8.27 -7.35
C GLU A 38 8.28 -8.10 -7.15
N PHE A 39 7.79 -6.88 -6.94
CA PHE A 39 6.36 -6.58 -6.84
C PHE A 39 5.80 -6.22 -8.21
N LYS A 40 5.58 -7.23 -9.06
CA LYS A 40 4.71 -7.04 -10.23
C LYS A 40 3.30 -6.77 -9.70
N LEU A 41 2.94 -5.49 -9.67
CA LEU A 41 1.77 -4.87 -9.02
C LEU A 41 0.43 -5.45 -9.47
N ASN A 42 0.06 -6.65 -9.03
CA ASN A 42 -1.26 -7.18 -9.29
C ASN A 42 -2.25 -6.37 -8.44
N VAL A 43 -2.92 -5.40 -9.04
CA VAL A 43 -3.77 -4.42 -8.33
C VAL A 43 -5.00 -5.07 -7.68
N LEU A 44 -5.31 -6.31 -8.06
CA LEU A 44 -6.30 -7.13 -7.36
C LEU A 44 -5.79 -7.72 -6.04
N ASP A 45 -4.47 -7.77 -5.82
CA ASP A 45 -3.90 -8.15 -4.54
C ASP A 45 -3.74 -6.91 -3.66
N CYS A 46 -4.81 -6.58 -2.94
CA CYS A 46 -4.84 -5.50 -1.97
C CYS A 46 -3.78 -5.62 -0.86
N ALA A 47 -3.11 -6.78 -0.72
CA ALA A 47 -1.99 -6.95 0.20
C ALA A 47 -0.69 -6.31 -0.32
N GLN A 48 -0.58 -6.02 -1.62
CA GLN A 48 0.61 -5.39 -2.20
C GLN A 48 0.55 -3.87 -2.16
N ALA A 49 1.72 -3.24 -2.00
CA ALA A 49 1.86 -1.81 -2.27
C ALA A 49 1.54 -1.56 -3.76
N PRO A 50 0.99 -0.40 -4.15
CA PRO A 50 0.61 0.73 -3.29
C PRO A 50 -0.74 0.55 -2.56
N ALA A 51 -1.54 -0.47 -2.90
CA ALA A 51 -2.90 -0.64 -2.36
C ALA A 51 -2.91 -0.85 -0.84
N SER A 52 -2.02 -1.67 -0.30
CA SER A 52 -1.91 -1.92 1.15
C SER A 52 -1.57 -0.65 1.95
N LEU A 53 -0.78 0.25 1.38
CA LEU A 53 -0.42 1.54 2.01
C LEU A 53 -1.64 2.45 2.21
N THR A 54 -2.66 2.32 1.36
CA THR A 54 -3.92 3.08 1.49
C THR A 54 -4.81 2.59 2.65
N GLN A 55 -4.50 1.44 3.26
CA GLN A 55 -5.33 0.81 4.29
C GLN A 55 -4.81 1.02 5.71
N VAL A 56 -3.61 1.56 5.91
CA VAL A 56 -2.98 1.71 7.23
C VAL A 56 -3.70 2.75 8.11
N CYS A 57 -3.82 3.99 7.63
CA CYS A 57 -4.53 5.05 8.34
C CYS A 57 -5.02 6.14 7.35
N ASN A 58 -5.87 7.06 7.82
CA ASN A 58 -6.40 8.14 6.97
C ASN A 58 -5.29 9.01 6.37
N ARG A 59 -4.22 9.29 7.13
CA ARG A 59 -3.09 10.10 6.64
C ARG A 59 -2.35 9.41 5.51
N TRP A 60 -2.04 8.12 5.67
CA TRP A 60 -1.36 7.33 4.66
C TRP A 60 -2.18 7.20 3.39
N ARG A 61 -3.50 7.01 3.53
CA ARG A 61 -4.44 6.99 2.40
C ARG A 61 -4.39 8.27 1.59
N THR A 62 -4.50 9.43 2.22
CA THR A 62 -4.46 10.72 1.53
C THR A 62 -3.14 10.91 0.78
N ILE A 63 -2.01 10.56 1.41
CA ILE A 63 -0.69 10.68 0.79
C ILE A 63 -0.56 9.70 -0.39
N ALA A 64 -0.85 8.42 -0.17
CA ALA A 64 -0.69 7.37 -1.18
C ALA A 64 -1.58 7.60 -2.40
N LEU A 65 -2.84 8.03 -2.23
CA LEU A 65 -3.74 8.37 -3.34
C LEU A 65 -3.32 9.67 -4.06
N GLY A 66 -2.70 10.61 -3.36
CA GLY A 66 -2.24 11.88 -3.94
C GLY A 66 -0.92 11.80 -4.72
N GLN A 67 -0.15 10.73 -4.56
CA GLN A 67 1.14 10.55 -5.25
C GLN A 67 0.98 9.69 -6.49
N GLY A 68 0.82 10.34 -7.65
CA GLY A 68 0.67 9.66 -8.95
C GLY A 68 1.82 8.73 -9.32
N GLU A 69 3.05 9.00 -8.85
CA GLU A 69 4.22 8.17 -9.09
C GLU A 69 4.07 6.74 -8.55
N LEU A 70 3.33 6.56 -7.43
CA LEU A 70 3.06 5.24 -6.86
C LEU A 70 2.14 4.39 -7.74
N TRP A 71 1.32 5.03 -8.58
CA TRP A 71 0.32 4.41 -9.44
C TRP A 71 0.73 4.42 -10.91
N ASN A 72 1.96 4.82 -11.23
CA ASN A 72 2.49 4.88 -12.59
C ASN A 72 2.53 3.51 -13.29
N TRP A 73 2.50 2.42 -12.51
CA TRP A 73 2.37 1.06 -13.01
C TRP A 73 1.26 0.33 -12.25
N ILE A 74 0.27 -0.18 -12.97
CA ILE A 74 -0.86 -0.93 -12.42
C ILE A 74 -1.00 -2.18 -13.28
N ASN A 75 -0.77 -3.37 -12.72
CA ASN A 75 -1.05 -4.61 -13.43
C ASN A 75 -2.44 -5.12 -13.01
N ILE A 76 -3.40 -5.01 -13.91
CA ILE A 76 -4.75 -5.52 -13.71
C ILE A 76 -4.81 -6.90 -14.36
N SER A 77 -4.75 -7.97 -13.56
CA SER A 77 -4.92 -9.32 -14.07
C SER A 77 -6.42 -9.63 -14.19
N LEU A 78 -7.02 -9.33 -15.34
CA LEU A 78 -8.40 -9.75 -15.62
C LEU A 78 -8.40 -11.27 -15.80
N VAL A 79 -8.96 -11.98 -14.82
CA VAL A 79 -9.13 -13.43 -14.90
C VAL A 79 -10.43 -13.71 -15.67
N ASP A 80 -10.35 -13.65 -17.00
CA ASP A 80 -11.45 -14.07 -17.87
C ASP A 80 -10.99 -15.32 -18.63
N GLY A 81 -11.58 -16.47 -18.34
CA GLY A 81 -11.53 -17.67 -19.19
C GLY A 81 -10.18 -18.21 -19.68
N GLY A 82 -9.03 -17.79 -19.13
CA GLY A 82 -7.72 -18.39 -19.42
C GLY A 82 -6.77 -17.62 -20.34
N GLN A 83 -6.86 -16.29 -20.49
CA GLN A 83 -5.76 -15.53 -21.09
C GLN A 83 -5.32 -14.30 -20.28
N PHE A 84 -4.02 -14.28 -19.98
CA PHE A 84 -3.32 -13.18 -19.32
C PHE A 84 -3.00 -12.10 -20.37
N ILE A 85 -3.66 -10.95 -20.30
CA ILE A 85 -3.36 -9.78 -21.13
C ILE A 85 -2.43 -8.86 -20.33
N PRO A 86 -1.15 -8.70 -20.69
CA PRO A 86 -0.25 -7.85 -19.91
C PRO A 86 -0.42 -6.36 -20.26
N ASN A 87 -0.50 -5.57 -19.19
CA ASN A 87 -0.22 -4.13 -19.07
C ASN A 87 -1.10 -3.13 -19.84
N ILE A 88 -1.94 -2.42 -19.07
CA ILE A 88 -2.46 -1.09 -19.43
C ILE A 88 -1.61 -0.06 -18.68
N ARG A 89 -0.96 0.84 -19.43
CA ARG A 89 -0.33 2.05 -18.89
C ARG A 89 -1.37 3.16 -18.97
N VAL A 90 -1.79 3.71 -17.83
CA VAL A 90 -2.72 4.84 -17.74
C VAL A 90 -1.95 6.15 -17.88
#